data_AF-A0A7C3TRS8-F1
#
_entry.id   AF-A0A7C3TRS8-F1
#
_cell.length_a   1.000
_cell.length_b   1.000
_cell.length_c   1.000
_cell.angle_alpha   90.00
_cell.angle_beta   90.00
_cell.angle_gamma   90.00
#
_symmetry.space_group_name_H-M   'P 1'
#
loop_
_entity.id
_entity.type
_entity.pdbx_description
1 polymer ?
#
loop_
_entity_poly.entity_id
_entity_poly.type
_entity_poly.pdbx_seq_one_letter_code
_entity_poly.pdbx_strand_id
1 'polypeptide(L)'
;MRNWKVFASVAIAVLLGLSVAYAAQDKKAGDAKAAKPKVVKVPAPYSLVASLSDEQKQKIADLITKANEAKKAIDDKCKEDCMAVLTDAQKAELKAAQEKEKAEREKAAAEKKKAAEAKETAKPK
;
A
#
# COMPACT_ATOMS: atom_id res chain seq x y z
N MET A 1 27.49 -7.66 -43.55
CA MET A 1 27.48 -6.40 -42.75
C MET A 1 26.88 -5.29 -43.60
N ARG A 2 25.57 -5.13 -43.52
CA ARG A 2 24.79 -4.14 -44.27
C ARG A 2 23.60 -3.81 -43.37
N ASN A 3 23.35 -2.52 -43.16
CA ASN A 3 22.12 -1.93 -42.59
C ASN A 3 22.16 -1.45 -41.12
N TRP A 4 23.30 -0.94 -40.62
CA TRP A 4 23.33 -0.16 -39.36
C TRP A 4 22.87 1.30 -39.56
N LYS A 5 23.10 1.87 -40.75
CA LYS A 5 22.87 3.31 -41.00
C LYS A 5 21.39 3.74 -41.11
N VAL A 6 20.42 2.81 -41.11
CA VAL A 6 18.99 3.13 -41.21
C VAL A 6 18.34 3.31 -39.83
N PHE A 7 18.89 2.69 -38.78
CA PHE A 7 18.33 2.80 -37.42
C PHE A 7 18.82 4.04 -36.65
N ALA A 8 19.95 4.64 -37.05
CA ALA A 8 20.49 5.84 -36.40
C ALA A 8 19.73 7.13 -36.75
N SER A 9 18.98 7.16 -37.86
CA SER A 9 18.27 8.37 -38.32
C SER A 9 16.84 8.51 -37.75
N VAL A 10 16.26 7.46 -37.16
CA VAL A 10 14.95 7.53 -36.48
C VAL A 10 15.11 7.93 -35.00
N ALA A 11 16.28 7.68 -34.41
CA ALA A 11 16.55 8.01 -33.00
C ALA A 11 16.84 9.51 -32.75
N ILE A 12 17.24 10.28 -33.78
CA ILE A 12 17.58 11.72 -33.63
C ILE A 12 16.35 12.62 -33.88
N ALA A 13 15.33 12.14 -34.60
CA ALA A 13 14.11 12.92 -34.88
C ALA A 13 13.04 12.85 -33.77
N VAL A 14 13.14 11.92 -32.81
CA VAL A 14 12.22 11.84 -31.66
C VAL A 14 12.76 12.62 -30.44
N LEU A 15 14.04 12.98 -30.41
CA LEU A 15 14.70 13.68 -29.29
C LEU A 15 14.72 15.21 -29.39
N LEU A 16 14.11 15.82 -30.43
CA LEU A 16 14.07 17.27 -30.64
C LEU A 16 12.65 17.87 -30.71
N GLY A 17 11.62 17.13 -30.27
CA GLY A 17 10.22 17.52 -30.44
C GLY A 17 9.44 17.92 -29.18
N LEU A 18 10.06 18.01 -28.00
CA LEU A 18 9.31 18.22 -26.75
C LEU A 18 9.98 19.22 -25.80
N SER A 19 10.21 20.46 -26.23
CA SER A 19 10.60 21.55 -25.32
C SER A 19 10.42 22.93 -25.98
N VAL A 20 9.19 23.46 -26.11
CA VAL A 20 8.86 24.90 -25.96
C VAL A 20 7.33 25.03 -25.82
N ALA A 21 6.86 25.11 -24.58
CA ALA A 21 5.59 25.75 -24.25
C ALA A 21 5.76 26.35 -22.84
N TYR A 22 6.50 27.46 -22.79
CA TYR A 22 6.62 28.30 -21.60
C TYR A 22 5.86 29.60 -21.86
N ALA A 23 5.26 30.13 -20.79
CA ALA A 23 4.73 31.49 -20.62
C ALA A 23 3.38 31.85 -21.28
N ALA A 24 2.31 31.75 -20.48
CA ALA A 24 1.48 32.91 -20.09
C ALA A 24 0.25 32.45 -19.27
N GLN A 25 0.37 32.42 -17.94
CA GLN A 25 -0.80 32.59 -17.06
C GLN A 25 -0.39 33.11 -15.68
N ASP A 26 0.20 34.31 -15.66
CA ASP A 26 0.09 35.20 -14.49
C ASP A 26 -1.30 35.85 -14.51
N LYS A 27 -2.26 35.22 -13.82
CA LYS A 27 -3.44 35.84 -13.17
C LYS A 27 -4.36 34.75 -12.60
N LYS A 28 -4.16 34.46 -11.32
CA LYS A 28 -5.07 34.91 -10.26
C LYS A 28 -4.53 34.41 -8.92
N ALA A 29 -4.23 35.38 -8.06
CA ALA A 29 -4.37 35.23 -6.62
C ALA A 29 -5.81 34.77 -6.35
N GLY A 30 -5.99 33.44 -6.34
CA GLY A 30 -7.14 32.77 -5.79
C GLY A 30 -6.75 32.40 -4.38
N ASP A 31 -7.42 33.04 -3.43
CA ASP A 31 -7.39 32.80 -1.99
C ASP A 31 -7.45 31.28 -1.70
N ALA A 32 -6.29 30.63 -1.69
CA ALA A 32 -6.16 29.25 -1.26
C ALA A 32 -6.27 29.29 0.25
N LYS A 33 -7.52 29.25 0.73
CA LYS A 33 -7.89 28.93 2.11
C LYS A 33 -6.87 27.94 2.63
N ALA A 34 -5.95 28.41 3.47
CA ALA A 34 -4.80 27.64 3.92
C ALA A 34 -5.33 26.32 4.50
N ALA A 35 -5.23 25.26 3.71
CA ALA A 35 -5.58 23.94 4.15
C ALA A 35 -4.61 23.66 5.29
N LYS A 36 -5.15 23.52 6.50
CA LYS A 36 -4.36 23.16 7.68
C LYS A 36 -3.41 22.02 7.27
N PRO A 37 -2.10 22.11 7.59
CA PRO A 37 -1.13 21.11 7.16
C PRO A 37 -1.66 19.73 7.52
N LYS A 38 -1.81 18.88 6.51
CA LYS A 38 -2.32 17.52 6.69
C LYS A 38 -1.26 16.79 7.49
N VAL A 39 -1.51 16.57 8.78
CA VAL A 39 -0.53 15.90 9.66
C VAL A 39 -0.33 14.47 9.16
N VAL A 40 0.79 14.25 8.45
CA VAL A 40 1.16 12.94 7.93
C VAL A 40 1.64 12.08 9.08
N LYS A 41 0.83 11.08 9.45
CA LYS A 41 1.22 10.08 10.43
C LYS A 41 2.10 9.05 9.73
N VAL A 42 3.38 9.04 10.08
CA VAL A 42 4.32 7.98 9.72
C VAL A 42 4.33 6.91 10.83
N PRO A 43 4.52 5.62 10.50
CA PRO A 43 4.64 4.57 11.50
C PRO A 43 6.03 4.57 12.16
N ALA A 44 6.16 3.85 13.28
CA ALA A 44 7.44 3.64 13.94
C ALA A 44 8.40 2.82 13.03
N PRO A 45 9.73 3.03 13.11
CA PRO A 45 10.43 3.92 14.04
C PRO A 45 10.45 5.40 13.61
N TYR A 46 10.00 5.71 12.39
CA TYR A 46 10.11 7.06 11.81
C TYR A 46 9.30 8.12 12.56
N SER A 47 8.18 7.72 13.20
CA SER A 47 7.39 8.59 14.07
C SER A 47 8.15 9.13 15.30
N LEU A 48 9.24 8.47 15.71
CA LEU A 48 10.04 8.87 16.87
C LEU A 48 11.00 10.02 16.55
N VAL A 49 11.23 10.31 15.27
CA VAL A 49 12.14 11.38 14.84
C VAL A 49 11.39 12.70 14.81
N ALA A 50 11.42 13.41 15.94
CA ALA A 50 10.70 14.68 16.11
C ALA A 50 11.15 15.79 15.14
N SER A 51 12.39 15.73 14.64
CA SER A 51 12.99 16.71 13.74
C SER A 51 12.59 16.57 12.26
N LEU A 52 11.80 15.56 11.89
CA LEU A 52 11.35 15.41 10.50
C LEU A 52 10.40 16.53 10.09
N SER A 53 10.70 17.16 8.95
CA SER A 53 9.79 18.10 8.30
C SER A 53 8.56 17.39 7.75
N ASP A 54 7.49 18.15 7.50
CA ASP A 54 6.25 17.60 6.94
C ASP A 54 6.46 17.01 5.53
N GLU A 55 7.34 17.62 4.73
CA GLU A 55 7.73 17.09 3.42
C GLU A 55 8.47 15.74 3.53
N GLN A 56 9.36 15.59 4.52
CA GLN A 56 10.06 14.34 4.78
C GLN A 56 9.07 13.26 5.24
N LYS A 57 8.15 13.60 6.15
CA LYS A 57 7.09 12.68 6.60
C LYS A 57 6.22 12.21 5.43
N GLN A 58 5.83 13.12 4.54
CA GLN A 58 5.06 12.77 3.33
C GLN A 58 5.83 11.79 2.45
N LYS A 59 7.10 12.08 2.13
CA LYS A 59 7.94 11.18 1.32
C LYS A 59 8.10 9.81 1.97
N ILE A 60 8.29 9.74 3.28
CA ILE A 60 8.39 8.48 4.02
C ILE A 60 7.07 7.70 3.95
N ALA A 61 5.93 8.37 4.15
CA ALA A 61 4.61 7.73 4.05
C ALA A 61 4.34 7.17 2.64
N ASP A 62 4.71 7.92 1.60
CA ASP A 62 4.57 7.48 0.21
C ASP A 62 5.44 6.26 -0.10
N LEU A 63 6.69 6.25 0.38
CA LEU A 63 7.60 5.10 0.23
C LEU A 63 7.06 3.86 0.94
N ILE A 64 6.54 4.00 2.15
CA ILE A 64 5.96 2.88 2.92
C ILE A 64 4.72 2.34 2.22
N THR A 65 3.88 3.23 1.69
CA THR A 65 2.67 2.84 0.95
C THR A 65 3.03 2.02 -0.28
N LYS A 66 3.94 2.53 -1.12
CA LYS A 66 4.46 1.80 -2.30
C LYS A 66 5.09 0.47 -1.92
N ALA A 67 5.87 0.42 -0.84
CA ALA A 67 6.49 -0.81 -0.37
C ALA A 67 5.44 -1.84 0.08
N ASN A 68 4.38 -1.40 0.77
CA ASN A 68 3.30 -2.29 1.19
C ASN A 68 2.47 -2.80 0.01
N GLU A 69 2.22 -1.97 -0.99
CA GLU A 69 1.57 -2.40 -2.23
C GLU A 69 2.40 -3.43 -2.97
N ALA A 70 3.72 -3.20 -3.10
CA ALA A 70 4.64 -4.16 -3.71
C ALA A 70 4.69 -5.49 -2.94
N LYS A 71 4.76 -5.44 -1.60
CA LYS A 71 4.69 -6.65 -0.75
C LYS A 71 3.38 -7.40 -0.96
N LYS A 72 2.25 -6.69 -0.97
CA LYS A 72 0.94 -7.31 -1.21
C LYS A 72 0.89 -7.99 -2.57
N ALA A 73 1.42 -7.36 -3.61
CA ALA A 73 1.49 -7.96 -4.94
C ALA A 73 2.33 -9.25 -4.95
N ILE A 74 3.47 -9.26 -4.27
CA ILE A 74 4.30 -10.46 -4.10
C ILE A 74 3.56 -11.55 -3.32
N ASP A 75 2.90 -11.19 -2.22
CA ASP A 75 2.15 -12.14 -1.38
C ASP A 75 0.99 -12.75 -2.16
N ASP A 76 0.25 -11.94 -2.92
CA ASP A 76 -0.87 -12.42 -3.73
C ASP A 76 -0.38 -13.30 -4.88
N LYS A 77 0.76 -12.96 -5.50
CA LYS A 77 1.38 -13.82 -6.51
C LYS A 77 1.86 -15.14 -5.92
N CYS A 78 2.50 -15.12 -4.75
CA CYS A 78 2.92 -16.32 -4.04
C CYS A 78 1.73 -17.23 -3.70
N LYS A 79 0.61 -16.67 -3.23
CA LYS A 79 -0.62 -17.42 -3.00
C LYS A 79 -1.16 -18.04 -4.28
N GLU A 80 -1.19 -17.29 -5.38
CA GLU A 80 -1.64 -17.78 -6.68
C GLU A 80 -0.77 -18.97 -7.14
N ASP A 81 0.55 -18.81 -7.11
CA ASP A 81 1.49 -19.84 -7.53
C ASP A 81 1.42 -21.08 -6.62
N CYS A 82 1.26 -20.90 -5.31
CA CYS A 82 0.98 -21.99 -4.38
C CYS A 82 -0.33 -22.71 -4.74
N MET A 83 -1.40 -21.99 -5.03
CA MET A 83 -2.69 -22.59 -5.40
C MET A 83 -2.65 -23.30 -6.75
N ALA A 84 -1.80 -22.85 -7.68
CA ALA A 84 -1.64 -23.45 -8.99
C ALA A 84 -1.02 -24.86 -8.93
N VAL A 85 -0.16 -25.14 -7.94
CA VAL A 85 0.47 -26.46 -7.76
C VAL A 85 -0.38 -27.45 -6.95
N LEU A 86 -1.49 -27.01 -6.36
CA LEU A 86 -2.40 -27.88 -5.62
C LEU A 86 -3.37 -28.60 -6.54
N THR A 87 -3.65 -29.87 -6.20
CA THR A 87 -4.75 -30.63 -6.81
C THR A 87 -6.11 -30.12 -6.32
N ASP A 88 -7.18 -30.44 -7.04
CA ASP A 88 -8.54 -29.99 -6.66
C ASP A 88 -9.01 -30.57 -5.32
N ALA A 89 -8.61 -31.81 -5.01
CA ALA A 89 -8.84 -32.42 -3.71
C ALA A 89 -8.16 -31.62 -2.58
N GLN A 90 -6.88 -31.28 -2.75
CA GLN A 90 -6.12 -30.48 -1.77
C GLN A 90 -6.66 -29.05 -1.63
N LYS A 91 -7.16 -28.44 -2.72
CA LYS A 91 -7.83 -27.13 -2.65
C LYS A 91 -9.13 -27.20 -1.84
N ALA A 92 -9.89 -28.30 -1.95
CA ALA A 92 -11.10 -28.50 -1.16
C ALA A 92 -10.76 -28.70 0.33
N GLU A 93 -9.73 -29.48 0.64
CA GLU A 93 -9.21 -29.65 2.01
C GLU A 93 -8.76 -28.31 2.61
N LEU A 94 -8.03 -27.49 1.85
CA LEU A 94 -7.58 -26.17 2.29
C LEU A 94 -8.76 -25.25 2.62
N LYS A 95 -9.81 -25.23 1.79
CA LYS A 95 -11.03 -24.44 2.06
C LYS A 95 -11.74 -24.91 3.33
N ALA A 96 -11.90 -26.22 3.51
CA ALA A 96 -12.51 -26.78 4.70
C ALA A 96 -11.71 -26.44 5.98
N ALA A 97 -10.38 -26.46 5.90
CA ALA A 97 -9.51 -26.06 7.00
C ALA A 97 -9.66 -24.57 7.34
N GLN A 98 -9.72 -23.68 6.33
CA GLN A 98 -9.93 -22.24 6.53
C GLN A 98 -11.28 -21.92 7.17
N GLU A 99 -12.36 -22.60 6.77
CA GLU A 99 -13.69 -22.44 7.37
C GLU A 99 -13.71 -22.89 8.83
N LYS A 100 -13.06 -24.03 9.12
CA LYS A 100 -12.92 -24.53 10.50
C LYS A 100 -12.14 -23.55 11.37
N GLU A 101 -10.99 -23.06 10.92
CA GLU A 101 -10.18 -22.08 11.66
C GLU A 101 -10.96 -20.79 11.92
N LYS A 102 -11.71 -20.30 10.91
CA LYS A 102 -12.57 -19.12 11.07
C LYS A 102 -13.64 -19.35 12.13
N ALA A 103 -14.33 -20.48 12.09
CA ALA A 103 -15.37 -20.83 13.07
C ALA A 103 -14.79 -20.97 14.50
N GLU A 104 -13.61 -21.57 14.64
CA GLU A 104 -12.91 -21.67 15.94
C GLU A 104 -12.49 -20.30 16.46
N ARG A 105 -11.98 -19.42 15.59
CA ARG A 105 -11.61 -18.05 15.97
C ARG A 105 -12.84 -17.23 16.40
N GLU A 106 -13.97 -17.39 15.74
CA GLU A 106 -15.23 -16.73 16.12
C GLU A 106 -15.74 -17.22 17.48
N LYS A 107 -15.70 -18.54 17.73
CA LYS A 107 -16.05 -19.12 19.03
C LYS A 107 -15.13 -18.60 20.15
N ALA A 108 -13.82 -18.63 19.93
CA ALA A 108 -12.84 -18.12 20.88
C ALA A 108 -13.01 -16.61 21.15
N ALA A 109 -13.37 -15.83 20.13
CA ALA A 109 -13.68 -14.41 20.32
C ALA A 109 -14.96 -14.19 21.14
N ALA A 110 -16.00 -15.00 20.92
CA ALA A 110 -17.24 -14.94 21.69
C ALA A 110 -17.02 -15.33 23.17
N GLU A 111 -16.22 -16.36 23.43
CA GLU A 111 -15.86 -16.79 24.79
C GLU A 111 -15.02 -15.73 25.50
N LYS A 112 -14.05 -15.12 24.82
CA LYS A 112 -13.26 -14.00 25.38
C LYS A 112 -14.14 -12.80 25.75
N LYS A 113 -15.15 -12.49 24.94
CA LYS A 113 -16.12 -11.41 25.24
C LYS A 113 -16.96 -11.75 26.47
N LYS A 114 -17.54 -12.95 26.53
CA LYS A 114 -18.30 -13.42 27.70
C LYS A 114 -17.47 -13.43 28.99
N ALA A 115 -16.20 -13.84 28.90
CA ALA A 115 -15.28 -13.84 30.04
C ALA A 115 -14.86 -12.43 30.47
N ALA A 116 -14.74 -11.48 29.54
CA ALA A 116 -14.48 -10.07 29.85
C ALA A 116 -15.69 -9.43 30.54
N GLU A 117 -16.91 -9.67 30.03
CA GLU A 117 -18.17 -9.16 30.60
C GLU A 117 -18.42 -9.72 32.02
N ALA A 118 -18.17 -11.02 32.25
CA ALA A 118 -18.32 -11.63 33.57
C ALA A 118 -17.33 -11.08 34.61
N LYS A 119 -16.10 -10.74 34.20
CA LYS A 119 -15.10 -10.10 35.08
C LYS A 119 -15.41 -8.64 35.39
N GLU A 120 -16.07 -7.94 34.48
CA GLU A 120 -16.52 -6.55 34.69
C GLU A 120 -17.68 -6.48 35.69
N THR A 121 -18.59 -7.46 35.68
CA THR A 121 -19.71 -7.54 36.64
C THR A 121 -19.33 -8.07 38.03
N ALA A 122 -18.16 -8.68 38.19
CA ALA A 122 -17.72 -9.33 39.44
C ALA A 122 -16.78 -8.48 40.31
N LYS A 123 -16.56 -7.20 39.97
CA LYS A 123 -15.72 -6.30 40.79
C LYS A 123 -16.62 -5.48 41.74
N PRO A 124 -16.74 -5.85 43.04
CA PRO A 124 -17.49 -5.04 44.00
C PRO A 124 -16.79 -3.68 44.21
N LYS A 125 -17.60 -2.64 44.41
CA LYS A 125 -17.17 -1.30 44.83
C LYS A 125 -16.44 -1.33 46.16
#